data_AF-A0A8H3WAQ0-F1
#
_entry.id   AF-A0A8H3WAQ0-F1
#
_cell.length_a   1.000
_cell.length_b   1.000
_cell.length_c   1.000
_cell.angle_alpha   90.00
_cell.angle_beta   90.00
_cell.angle_gamma   90.00
#
_symmetry.space_group_name_H-M   'P 1'
#
loop_
_entity.id
_entity.type
_entity.pdbx_description
1 polymer ?
#
loop_
_entity_poly.entity_id
_entity_poly.type
_entity_poly.pdbx_seq_one_letter_code
_entity_poly.pdbx_strand_id
1 'polypeptide(L)'
;MRNIYANAFCNVAATASNDPDGGLFRERGTNSIRPGLVESTLTTGSLERNLIFTSNYWYNRLYRGTLHHRGWVFQECFLAPRLLYFTQDQIMWECGQTHKCEGFVDGVPGHEPSVDQSQKTERTLREWTHLVMQYSECHFTRPEDRLNAFSGVANLFQEATGCRYLAAWAKIIDEISRTILVLGIY
;
A
#
# COMPACT_ATOMS: atom_id res chain seq x y z
N MET A 1 -19.99 -1.55 -3.71
CA MET A 1 -18.72 -0.84 -3.44
C MET A 1 -17.60 -1.31 -4.36
N ARG A 2 -17.18 -2.60 -4.36
CA ARG A 2 -16.11 -3.14 -5.25
C ARG A 2 -16.16 -2.62 -6.70
N ASN A 3 -17.30 -2.77 -7.37
CA ASN A 3 -17.43 -2.41 -8.79
C ASN A 3 -17.28 -0.90 -9.08
N ILE A 4 -17.45 -0.04 -8.08
CA ILE A 4 -17.28 1.41 -8.28
C ILE A 4 -15.79 1.69 -8.45
N TYR A 5 -14.98 1.28 -7.47
CA TYR A 5 -13.54 1.54 -7.50
C TYR A 5 -12.79 0.67 -8.53
N ALA A 6 -13.20 -0.58 -8.73
CA ALA A 6 -12.59 -1.47 -9.71
C ALA A 6 -12.82 -1.03 -11.17
N ASN A 7 -13.87 -0.27 -11.45
CA ASN A 7 -14.17 0.25 -12.79
C ASN A 7 -13.92 1.76 -12.92
N ALA A 8 -13.44 2.41 -11.85
CA ALA A 8 -13.04 3.81 -11.93
C ALA A 8 -11.85 3.96 -12.87
N PHE A 9 -11.82 5.04 -13.64
CA PHE A 9 -10.68 5.32 -14.52
C PHE A 9 -9.41 5.59 -13.69
N CYS A 10 -9.55 6.38 -12.64
CA CYS A 10 -8.51 6.74 -11.69
C CYS A 10 -9.16 7.20 -10.38
N ASN A 11 -8.63 6.71 -9.26
CA ASN A 11 -8.98 7.20 -7.94
C ASN A 11 -7.98 8.27 -7.50
N VAL A 12 -8.46 9.28 -6.78
CA VAL A 12 -7.62 10.32 -6.19
C VAL A 12 -7.65 10.15 -4.67
N ALA A 13 -6.47 10.00 -4.08
CA ALA A 13 -6.32 9.85 -2.64
C ALA A 13 -5.70 11.12 -2.03
N ALA A 14 -6.46 11.81 -1.18
CA ALA A 14 -5.99 12.94 -0.38
C ALA A 14 -5.14 12.46 0.82
N THR A 15 -4.04 11.74 0.55
CA THR A 15 -3.25 11.04 1.58
C THR A 15 -2.68 11.97 2.66
N ALA A 16 -2.38 13.22 2.33
CA ALA A 16 -1.92 14.24 3.27
C ALA A 16 -3.02 14.84 4.16
N SER A 17 -4.30 14.53 3.92
CA SER A 17 -5.44 15.11 4.62
C SER A 17 -5.99 14.16 5.66
N ASN A 18 -6.23 14.67 6.86
CA ASN A 18 -6.76 13.90 7.98
C ASN A 18 -8.30 13.92 8.02
N ASP A 19 -8.92 14.85 7.28
CA ASP A 19 -10.35 15.08 7.21
C ASP A 19 -10.74 15.55 5.79
N PRO A 20 -12.04 15.60 5.46
CA PRO A 20 -12.51 16.03 4.15
C PRO A 20 -12.19 17.47 3.77
N ASP A 21 -11.94 18.35 4.75
CA ASP A 21 -11.72 19.79 4.55
C ASP A 21 -10.24 20.12 4.30
N GLY A 22 -9.32 19.18 4.57
CA GLY A 22 -7.88 19.34 4.39
C GLY A 22 -7.40 19.50 2.93
N GLY A 23 -8.25 19.25 1.93
CA GLY A 23 -7.93 19.43 0.51
C GLY A 23 -6.87 18.48 -0.05
N LEU A 24 -6.24 18.83 -1.17
CA LEU A 24 -5.23 17.99 -1.85
C LEU A 24 -3.82 18.58 -1.84
N PHE A 25 -3.69 19.91 -1.85
CA PHE A 25 -2.41 20.56 -2.10
C PHE A 25 -1.71 20.94 -0.80
N ARG A 26 -0.38 20.85 -0.82
CA ARG A 26 0.52 21.21 0.27
C ARG A 26 1.61 22.12 -0.28
N GLU A 27 1.99 23.11 0.53
CA GLU A 27 3.23 23.85 0.30
C GLU A 27 4.42 22.89 0.53
N ARG A 28 5.27 22.75 -0.48
CA ARG A 28 6.36 21.77 -0.49
C ARG A 28 7.57 22.26 -1.26
N GLY A 29 8.76 21.90 -0.78
CA GLY A 29 10.01 22.15 -1.49
C GLY A 29 10.34 20.97 -2.41
N THR A 30 10.56 21.22 -3.69
CA THR A 30 10.89 20.16 -4.67
C THR A 30 12.24 19.49 -4.42
N ASN A 31 13.12 20.12 -3.64
CA ASN A 31 14.41 19.55 -3.27
C ASN A 31 14.32 18.49 -2.17
N SER A 32 13.28 18.50 -1.33
CA SER A 32 13.18 17.58 -0.18
C SER A 32 12.75 16.15 -0.56
N ILE A 33 12.29 15.96 -1.79
CA ILE A 33 11.81 14.66 -2.29
C ILE A 33 12.84 13.92 -3.15
N ARG A 34 13.90 14.62 -3.58
CA ARG A 34 14.96 14.01 -4.37
C ARG A 34 15.75 13.01 -3.52
N PRO A 35 16.06 11.81 -4.03
CA PRO A 35 16.93 10.89 -3.33
C PRO A 35 18.30 11.52 -3.06
N GLY A 36 18.91 11.13 -1.95
CA GLY A 36 20.28 11.51 -1.66
C GLY A 36 21.21 10.92 -2.72
N LEU A 37 22.24 11.67 -3.11
CA LEU A 37 23.28 11.18 -4.02
C LEU A 37 24.58 11.05 -3.24
N VAL A 38 25.20 9.88 -3.29
CA VAL A 38 26.52 9.65 -2.70
C VAL A 38 27.45 9.07 -3.75
N GLU A 39 28.61 9.71 -3.88
CA GLU A 39 29.70 9.21 -4.70
C GLU A 39 30.56 8.26 -3.86
N SER A 40 30.72 7.03 -4.33
CA SER A 40 31.43 5.99 -3.58
C SER A 40 32.08 4.97 -4.51
N THR A 41 33.18 4.38 -4.04
CA THR A 41 33.88 3.26 -4.71
C THR A 41 33.50 1.91 -4.11
N LEU A 42 32.60 1.86 -3.13
CA LEU A 42 32.32 0.66 -2.31
C LEU A 42 31.66 -0.49 -3.09
N THR A 43 30.93 -0.19 -4.17
CA THR A 43 30.16 -1.19 -4.95
C THR A 43 31.02 -1.88 -6.01
N THR A 44 31.81 -1.12 -6.76
CA THR A 44 32.51 -1.61 -7.96
C THR A 44 34.02 -1.35 -7.97
N GLY A 45 34.56 -0.62 -6.98
CA GLY A 45 35.95 -0.19 -6.95
C GLY A 45 36.24 1.06 -7.80
N SER A 46 35.32 1.46 -8.69
CA SER A 46 35.35 2.75 -9.41
C SER A 46 34.40 3.76 -8.77
N LEU A 47 34.68 5.05 -8.93
CA LEU A 47 33.85 6.12 -8.38
C LEU A 47 32.49 6.14 -9.08
N GLU A 48 31.43 5.80 -8.34
CA GLU A 48 30.06 5.75 -8.85
C GLU A 48 29.10 6.60 -8.03
N ARG A 49 28.11 7.16 -8.74
CA ARG A 49 27.00 7.90 -8.16
C ARG A 49 25.88 6.94 -7.76
N ASN A 50 25.68 6.80 -6.46
CA ASN A 50 24.69 5.92 -5.88
C ASN A 50 23.55 6.73 -5.24
N LEU A 51 22.32 6.25 -5.40
CA LEU A 51 21.15 6.82 -4.74
C LEU A 51 21.03 6.26 -3.33
N ILE A 52 20.81 7.14 -2.35
CA ILE A 52 20.51 6.78 -0.97
C ILE A 52 19.06 7.17 -0.66
N PHE A 53 18.29 6.16 -0.30
CA PHE A 53 16.90 6.29 0.12
C PHE A 53 16.54 5.13 1.06
N THR A 54 15.44 5.26 1.80
CA THR A 54 14.97 4.19 2.67
C THR A 54 14.37 3.06 1.85
N SER A 55 14.64 1.79 2.18
CA SER A 55 14.04 0.63 1.50
C SER A 55 12.50 0.70 1.45
N ASN A 56 11.87 1.23 2.49
CA ASN A 56 10.42 1.44 2.57
C ASN A 56 9.98 2.85 2.09
N TYR A 57 10.69 3.48 1.15
CA TYR A 57 10.42 4.86 0.71
C TYR A 57 8.95 5.08 0.33
N TRP A 58 8.39 4.18 -0.48
CA TRP A 58 6.99 4.25 -0.94
C TRP A 58 6.00 4.20 0.24
N TYR A 59 6.10 3.16 1.06
CA TYR A 59 5.24 2.95 2.22
C TYR A 59 5.34 4.11 3.21
N ASN A 60 6.56 4.54 3.53
CA ASN A 60 6.80 5.66 4.45
C ASN A 60 6.17 6.98 4.01
N ARG A 61 5.77 7.14 2.74
CA ARG A 61 5.05 8.34 2.27
C ARG A 61 3.54 8.18 2.29
N LEU A 62 3.04 6.97 2.00
CA LEU A 62 1.61 6.69 2.06
C LEU A 62 1.12 6.67 3.52
N TYR A 63 1.80 5.98 4.42
CA TYR A 63 1.32 5.74 5.81
C TYR A 63 1.74 6.84 6.80
N ARG A 64 2.05 8.04 6.33
CA ARG A 64 2.28 9.22 7.19
C ARG A 64 0.98 9.86 7.70
N GLY A 65 -0.10 9.71 6.95
CA GLY A 65 -1.41 10.29 7.27
C GLY A 65 -2.40 9.25 7.75
N THR A 66 -3.57 9.71 8.22
CA THR A 66 -4.61 8.81 8.76
C THR A 66 -5.40 8.07 7.68
N LEU A 67 -5.36 8.54 6.42
CA LEU A 67 -6.21 8.04 5.34
C LEU A 67 -6.10 6.52 5.15
N HIS A 68 -4.87 6.00 5.09
CA HIS A 68 -4.61 4.57 4.87
C HIS A 68 -4.86 3.68 6.08
N HIS A 69 -5.11 4.28 7.24
CA HIS A 69 -5.55 3.55 8.44
C HIS A 69 -7.08 3.41 8.50
N ARG A 70 -7.84 3.87 7.50
CA ARG A 70 -9.31 3.71 7.49
C ARG A 70 -9.67 2.42 6.76
N GLY A 71 -10.43 1.55 7.42
CA GLY A 71 -10.75 0.24 6.88
C GLY A 71 -11.42 0.25 5.51
N TRP A 72 -12.41 1.12 5.29
CA TRP A 72 -13.04 1.24 3.97
C TRP A 72 -12.04 1.64 2.89
N VAL A 73 -11.19 2.64 3.17
CA VAL A 73 -10.19 3.18 2.23
C VAL A 73 -9.25 2.10 1.72
N PHE A 74 -8.91 1.11 2.54
CA PHE A 74 -8.09 -0.04 2.12
C PHE A 74 -8.64 -0.67 0.84
N GLN A 75 -9.94 -0.97 0.79
CA GLN A 75 -10.58 -1.55 -0.39
C GLN A 75 -10.71 -0.54 -1.54
N GLU A 76 -10.98 0.73 -1.25
CA GLU A 76 -11.11 1.78 -2.27
C GLU A 76 -9.80 1.97 -3.03
N CYS A 77 -8.68 1.95 -2.30
CA CYS A 77 -7.34 2.05 -2.87
C CYS A 77 -6.92 0.75 -3.56
N PHE A 78 -7.04 -0.40 -2.88
CA PHE A 78 -6.54 -1.67 -3.41
C PHE A 78 -7.24 -2.09 -4.71
N LEU A 79 -8.54 -1.80 -4.85
CA LEU A 79 -9.28 -2.18 -6.04
C LEU A 79 -9.14 -1.20 -7.19
N ALA A 80 -8.56 -0.02 -6.97
CA ALA A 80 -8.43 1.00 -8.01
C ALA A 80 -7.45 0.53 -9.11
N PRO A 81 -7.84 0.55 -10.40
CA PRO A 81 -6.90 0.23 -11.48
C PRO A 81 -5.73 1.23 -11.58
N ARG A 82 -5.98 2.47 -11.15
CA ARG A 82 -5.04 3.59 -11.14
C ARG A 82 -5.32 4.48 -9.94
N LEU A 83 -4.28 4.91 -9.26
CA LEU A 83 -4.40 5.68 -8.03
C LEU A 83 -3.38 6.82 -8.04
N LEU A 84 -3.89 8.03 -7.83
CA LEU A 84 -3.10 9.25 -7.71
C LEU A 84 -3.12 9.70 -6.25
N TYR A 85 -1.99 9.56 -5.57
CA TYR A 85 -1.84 9.95 -4.18
C TYR A 85 -1.30 11.38 -4.08
N PHE A 86 -2.02 12.22 -3.36
CA PHE A 86 -1.55 13.52 -2.90
C PHE A 86 -0.99 13.34 -1.49
N THR A 87 0.31 13.06 -1.41
CA THR A 87 1.01 12.90 -0.12
C THR A 87 1.54 14.23 0.38
N GLN A 88 2.12 14.23 1.59
CA GLN A 88 2.55 15.46 2.25
C GLN A 88 3.59 16.23 1.43
N ASP A 89 4.49 15.52 0.75
CA ASP A 89 5.65 16.10 0.07
C ASP A 89 5.69 15.86 -1.43
N GLN A 90 4.84 14.99 -2.01
CA GLN A 90 4.80 14.76 -3.45
C GLN A 90 3.52 14.10 -3.94
N ILE A 91 3.32 14.16 -5.25
CA ILE A 91 2.35 13.32 -5.96
C ILE A 91 2.98 11.97 -6.31
N MET A 92 2.22 10.90 -6.07
CA MET A 92 2.62 9.52 -6.38
C MET A 92 1.54 8.87 -7.24
N TRP A 93 1.97 8.07 -8.22
CA TRP A 93 1.13 7.37 -9.18
C TRP A 93 1.33 5.87 -9.06
N GLU A 94 0.24 5.14 -8.90
CA GLU A 94 0.21 3.68 -8.91
C GLU A 94 -0.77 3.18 -9.96
N CYS A 95 -0.34 2.18 -10.71
CA CYS A 95 -1.22 1.34 -11.53
C CYS A 95 -0.63 -0.08 -11.59
N GLY A 96 -1.39 -1.04 -12.12
CA GLY A 96 -0.94 -2.43 -12.24
C GLY A 96 0.27 -2.68 -13.15
N GLN A 97 0.92 -1.64 -13.68
CA GLN A 97 2.08 -1.73 -14.56
C GLN A 97 3.29 -0.96 -14.04
N THR A 98 3.08 0.20 -13.39
CA THR A 98 4.18 1.09 -13.00
C THR A 98 3.82 1.86 -11.76
N HIS A 99 4.80 2.02 -10.87
CA HIS A 99 4.70 2.92 -9.72
C HIS A 99 5.72 4.05 -9.91
N LYS A 100 5.27 5.30 -9.84
CA LYS A 100 6.10 6.49 -10.07
C LYS A 100 5.80 7.57 -9.06
N CYS A 101 6.78 8.41 -8.77
CA CYS A 101 6.57 9.59 -7.93
C CYS A 101 7.48 10.74 -8.38
N GLU A 102 7.17 11.97 -7.93
CA GLU A 102 7.96 13.15 -8.29
C GLU A 102 9.46 13.00 -7.91
N GLY A 103 9.77 12.27 -6.83
CA GLY A 103 11.16 11.98 -6.41
C GLY A 103 11.89 10.92 -7.25
N PHE A 104 11.16 10.03 -7.92
CA PHE A 104 11.70 8.92 -8.72
C PHE A 104 10.90 8.76 -10.02
N VAL A 105 11.27 9.56 -11.03
CA VAL A 105 10.55 9.61 -12.33
C VAL A 105 10.57 8.29 -13.10
N ASP A 106 11.62 7.48 -12.89
CA ASP A 106 11.79 6.16 -13.51
C ASP A 106 11.29 5.01 -12.61
N GLY A 107 10.79 5.33 -11.42
CA GLY A 107 10.37 4.34 -10.42
C GLY A 107 11.35 4.21 -9.26
N VAL A 108 10.83 3.84 -8.09
CA VAL A 108 11.66 3.59 -6.90
C VAL A 108 12.36 2.23 -7.07
N PRO A 109 13.71 2.16 -7.03
CA PRO A 109 14.40 0.90 -7.22
C PRO A 109 13.97 -0.14 -6.19
N GLY A 110 13.64 -1.35 -6.64
CA GLY A 110 13.13 -2.43 -5.80
C GLY A 110 11.64 -2.37 -5.46
N HIS A 111 10.91 -1.36 -5.95
CA HIS A 111 9.45 -1.23 -5.80
C HIS A 111 8.68 -1.52 -7.09
N GLU A 112 9.29 -2.27 -8.00
CA GLU A 112 8.66 -2.59 -9.29
C GLU A 112 7.56 -3.65 -9.13
N PRO A 113 6.46 -3.57 -9.91
CA PRO A 113 5.50 -4.66 -10.00
C PRO A 113 6.20 -5.91 -10.52
N SER A 114 6.35 -6.94 -9.69
CA SER A 114 7.09 -8.13 -10.14
C SER A 114 6.35 -8.87 -11.27
N VAL A 115 7.10 -9.21 -12.32
CA VAL A 115 6.62 -9.80 -13.59
C VAL A 115 6.77 -11.32 -13.63
N ASP A 116 7.43 -11.92 -12.62
CA ASP A 116 7.73 -13.35 -12.63
C ASP A 116 6.47 -14.20 -12.31
N GLN A 117 6.08 -15.02 -13.27
CA GLN A 117 4.93 -15.92 -13.20
C GLN A 117 5.27 -17.29 -12.61
N SER A 118 6.56 -17.65 -12.49
CA SER A 118 7.01 -19.00 -12.14
C SER A 118 6.67 -19.42 -10.71
N GLN A 119 6.38 -18.47 -9.82
CA GLN A 119 5.98 -18.70 -8.42
C GLN A 119 4.68 -17.97 -8.05
N LYS A 120 3.75 -17.87 -9.01
CA LYS A 120 2.51 -17.09 -8.86
C LYS A 120 1.76 -17.41 -7.56
N THR A 121 1.57 -18.68 -7.22
CA THR A 121 0.77 -19.09 -6.05
C THR A 121 1.44 -18.71 -4.72
N GLU A 122 2.71 -19.05 -4.51
CA GLU A 122 3.43 -18.73 -3.27
C GLU A 122 3.55 -17.22 -3.06
N ARG A 123 3.84 -16.47 -4.13
CA ARG A 123 3.89 -15.02 -4.08
C ARG A 123 2.51 -14.45 -3.71
N THR A 124 1.46 -14.93 -4.35
CA THR A 124 0.09 -14.50 -4.06
C THR A 124 -0.26 -14.74 -2.59
N LEU A 125 0.15 -15.87 -2.01
CA LEU A 125 -0.02 -16.14 -0.57
C LEU A 125 0.80 -15.19 0.32
N ARG A 126 2.03 -14.84 -0.05
CA ARG A 126 2.82 -13.84 0.70
C ARG A 126 2.16 -12.46 0.67
N GLU A 127 1.71 -12.02 -0.51
CA GLU A 127 0.98 -10.76 -0.66
C GLU A 127 -0.32 -10.76 0.16
N TRP A 128 -1.04 -11.87 0.18
CA TRP A 128 -2.23 -12.01 1.03
C TRP A 128 -1.93 -11.77 2.51
N THR A 129 -0.87 -12.39 3.03
CA THR A 129 -0.47 -12.20 4.42
C THR A 129 -0.15 -10.74 4.70
N HIS A 130 0.57 -10.06 3.79
CA HIS A 130 0.85 -8.63 3.92
C HIS A 130 -0.43 -7.78 3.92
N LEU A 131 -1.36 -8.05 2.99
CA LEU A 131 -2.64 -7.34 2.90
C LEU A 131 -3.49 -7.51 4.16
N VAL A 132 -3.54 -8.72 4.70
CA VAL A 132 -4.26 -9.02 5.95
C VAL A 132 -3.64 -8.29 7.13
N MET A 133 -2.31 -8.36 7.28
CA MET A 133 -1.61 -7.65 8.36
C MET A 133 -1.86 -6.15 8.29
N GLN A 134 -1.69 -5.55 7.13
CA GLN A 134 -1.93 -4.12 6.92
C GLN A 134 -3.41 -3.74 7.17
N TYR A 135 -4.36 -4.56 6.74
CA TYR A 135 -5.77 -4.33 7.02
C TYR A 135 -6.12 -4.48 8.50
N SER A 136 -5.43 -5.36 9.22
CA SER A 136 -5.67 -5.58 10.65
C SER A 136 -5.35 -4.34 11.51
N GLU A 137 -4.46 -3.47 11.02
CA GLU A 137 -4.09 -2.19 11.62
C GLU A 137 -5.08 -1.05 11.28
N CYS A 138 -6.10 -1.32 10.45
CA CYS A 138 -7.10 -0.33 10.09
C CYS A 138 -8.11 -0.09 11.23
N HIS A 139 -8.53 1.16 11.35
CA HIS A 139 -9.53 1.65 12.27
C HIS A 139 -10.91 1.65 11.62
N PHE A 140 -11.92 1.31 12.43
CA PHE A 140 -13.32 1.24 12.03
C PHE A 140 -14.15 2.04 13.01
N THR A 141 -14.94 2.99 12.51
CA THR A 141 -15.97 3.65 13.31
C THR A 141 -17.06 2.65 13.74
N ARG A 142 -17.32 1.66 12.87
CA ARG A 142 -18.31 0.60 13.04
C ARG A 142 -17.63 -0.76 12.87
N PRO A 143 -17.41 -1.55 13.93
CA PRO A 143 -16.73 -2.84 13.85
C PRO A 143 -17.37 -3.81 12.85
N GLU A 144 -18.69 -3.75 12.68
CA GLU A 144 -19.46 -4.55 11.72
C GLU A 144 -19.04 -4.34 10.26
N ASP A 145 -18.46 -3.19 9.93
CA ASP A 145 -17.98 -2.91 8.57
C ASP A 145 -16.69 -3.67 8.24
N ARG A 146 -15.99 -4.23 9.23
CA ARG A 146 -14.67 -4.84 9.04
C ARG A 146 -14.66 -5.95 8.00
N LEU A 147 -15.70 -6.79 7.92
CA LEU A 147 -15.74 -7.83 6.89
C LEU A 147 -16.16 -7.26 5.53
N ASN A 148 -17.10 -6.32 5.53
CA ASN A 148 -17.61 -5.70 4.30
C ASN A 148 -16.53 -4.88 3.58
N ALA A 149 -15.73 -4.14 4.33
CA ALA A 149 -14.65 -3.30 3.82
C ALA A 149 -13.44 -4.11 3.32
N PHE A 150 -13.38 -5.43 3.53
CA PHE A 150 -12.35 -6.30 2.94
C PHE A 150 -12.89 -7.25 1.86
N SER A 151 -14.22 -7.46 1.84
CA SER A 151 -14.88 -8.46 0.99
C SER A 151 -14.53 -8.34 -0.51
N GLY A 152 -14.27 -7.14 -1.03
CA GLY A 152 -13.87 -6.96 -2.41
C GLY A 152 -12.46 -7.49 -2.71
N VAL A 153 -11.51 -7.23 -1.82
CA VAL A 153 -10.11 -7.70 -1.89
C VAL A 153 -10.08 -9.22 -1.78
N ALA A 154 -10.80 -9.74 -0.80
CA ALA A 154 -11.04 -11.17 -0.58
C ALA A 154 -11.54 -11.90 -1.82
N ASN A 155 -12.57 -11.37 -2.48
CA ASN A 155 -13.16 -11.99 -3.66
C ASN A 155 -12.16 -12.00 -4.82
N LEU A 156 -11.41 -10.91 -5.03
CA LEU A 156 -10.38 -10.84 -6.05
C LEU A 156 -9.26 -11.87 -5.81
N PHE A 157 -8.87 -12.07 -4.55
CA PHE A 157 -7.90 -13.09 -4.18
C PHE A 157 -8.40 -14.51 -4.47
N GLN A 158 -9.65 -14.81 -4.10
CA GLN A 158 -10.28 -16.10 -4.39
C GLN A 158 -10.38 -16.36 -5.89
N GLU A 159 -10.75 -15.36 -6.69
CA GLU A 159 -10.79 -15.44 -8.16
C GLU A 159 -9.40 -15.73 -8.75
N ALA A 160 -8.34 -15.13 -8.19
CA ALA A 160 -6.98 -15.31 -8.68
C ALA A 160 -6.33 -16.66 -8.30
N THR A 161 -6.72 -17.25 -7.17
CA THR A 161 -6.09 -18.45 -6.60
C THR A 161 -6.95 -19.71 -6.64
N GLY A 162 -8.27 -19.57 -6.77
CA GLY A 162 -9.24 -20.65 -6.57
C GLY A 162 -9.35 -21.12 -5.11
N CYS A 163 -8.59 -20.55 -4.17
CA CYS A 163 -8.63 -20.92 -2.76
C CYS A 163 -9.89 -20.33 -2.10
N ARG A 164 -10.75 -21.19 -1.54
CA ARG A 164 -11.99 -20.73 -0.90
C ARG A 164 -11.68 -19.93 0.38
N TYR A 165 -12.19 -18.70 0.40
CA TYR A 165 -11.99 -17.65 1.41
C TYR A 165 -12.11 -18.09 2.88
N LEU A 166 -12.98 -19.05 3.18
CA LEU A 166 -13.31 -19.46 4.55
C LEU A 166 -12.15 -20.15 5.30
N ALA A 167 -11.18 -20.77 4.62
CA ALA A 167 -10.11 -21.52 5.27
C ALA A 167 -8.92 -20.63 5.73
N ALA A 168 -8.71 -19.49 5.08
CA ALA A 168 -7.65 -18.53 5.47
C ALA A 168 -8.12 -17.62 6.63
N TRP A 169 -9.39 -17.19 6.60
CA TRP A 169 -9.97 -16.29 7.61
C TRP A 169 -10.14 -16.92 8.99
N ALA A 170 -10.46 -18.22 9.08
CA ALA A 170 -10.57 -18.90 10.37
C ALA A 170 -9.23 -18.99 11.11
N LYS A 171 -8.12 -19.18 10.38
CA LYS A 171 -6.76 -19.15 10.97
C LYS A 171 -6.35 -17.75 11.41
N ILE A 172 -6.67 -16.74 10.60
CA ILE A 172 -6.34 -15.34 10.87
C ILE A 172 -7.16 -14.78 12.05
N ILE A 173 -8.45 -15.12 12.18
CA ILE A 173 -9.24 -14.73 13.37
C ILE A 173 -8.69 -15.42 14.62
N ASP A 174 -8.28 -16.70 14.54
CA ASP A 174 -7.67 -17.41 15.68
C ASP A 174 -6.30 -16.81 16.06
N GLU A 175 -5.48 -16.39 15.09
CA GLU A 175 -4.21 -15.70 15.33
C GLU A 175 -4.37 -14.27 15.84
N ILE A 176 -5.27 -13.47 15.26
CA ILE A 176 -5.55 -12.09 15.70
C ILE A 176 -6.20 -12.10 17.09
N SER A 177 -7.13 -13.03 17.36
CA SER A 177 -7.72 -13.18 18.70
C SER A 177 -6.68 -13.60 19.74
N ARG A 178 -5.72 -14.46 19.38
CA ARG A 178 -4.61 -14.85 20.25
C ARG A 178 -3.60 -13.72 20.49
N THR A 179 -3.25 -12.93 19.47
CA THR A 179 -2.30 -11.82 19.63
C THR A 179 -2.90 -10.67 20.45
N ILE A 180 -4.21 -10.41 20.33
CA ILE A 180 -4.91 -9.42 21.19
C ILE A 180 -5.00 -9.92 22.64
N LEU A 181 -5.20 -11.22 22.88
CA LEU A 181 -5.20 -11.80 24.23
C LEU A 181 -3.81 -11.85 24.89
N VAL A 182 -2.74 -11.92 24.10
CA VAL A 182 -1.35 -11.95 24.62
C VAL A 182 -0.80 -10.54 24.90
N LEU A 183 -1.33 -9.50 24.25
CA LEU A 183 -0.84 -8.13 24.41
C LEU A 183 -1.62 -7.27 25.43
N GLY A 184 -2.73 -7.75 25.99
CA GLY A 184 -3.33 -7.19 27.20
C GLY A 184 -3.60 -5.68 27.17
N ILE A 185 -4.10 -5.14 26.05
CA ILE A 185 -4.50 -3.74 25.94
C ILE A 185 -6.03 -3.67 26.01
N TYR A 186 -6.55 -3.24 27.16
CA TYR A 186 -7.91 -2.73 27.35
C TYR A 186 -7.98 -1.25 26.98
#